data_AF-A0A9N7NMF0-F1
#
_entry.id   AF-A0A9N7NMF0-F1
#
_cell.length_a   1.000
_cell.length_b   1.000
_cell.length_c   1.000
_cell.angle_alpha   90.00
_cell.angle_beta   90.00
_cell.angle_gamma   90.00
#
_symmetry.space_group_name_H-M   'P 1'
#
loop_
_entity.id
_entity.type
_entity.pdbx_description
1 polymer ?
#
loop_
_entity_poly.entity_id
_entity_poly.type
_entity_poly.pdbx_seq_one_letter_code
_entity_poly.pdbx_strand_id
1 'polypeptide(L)'
;MSRATLDNLRQQCRQTLRNKDPTVFLTSQSGAQYRFTNKYYSNVLSFDSVLGVDQGLLYNYNTFQLAFEYAGSMEKFKRAFALSVTRMSSLKVLRGKQGEIRLNCRYTNNNNPYIN
;
A
#
# COMPACT_ATOMS: atom_id res chain seq x y z
N MET A 1 13.76 -9.08 9.60
CA MET A 1 14.06 -9.21 8.16
C MET A 1 15.10 -10.28 7.96
N SER A 2 14.97 -11.10 6.92
CA SER A 2 15.99 -12.10 6.60
C SER A 2 17.31 -11.41 6.24
N ARG A 3 18.45 -12.08 6.49
CA ARG A 3 19.77 -11.54 6.12
C ARG A 3 19.89 -11.29 4.62
N ALA A 4 19.39 -12.22 3.80
CA ALA A 4 19.40 -12.09 2.36
C ALA A 4 18.64 -10.86 1.86
N THR A 5 17.42 -10.62 2.36
CA THR A 5 16.63 -9.43 2.03
C THR A 5 17.32 -8.15 2.52
N LEU A 6 17.86 -8.16 3.74
CA LEU A 6 18.58 -7.01 4.30
C LEU A 6 19.83 -6.65 3.48
N ASP A 7 20.62 -7.64 3.10
CA ASP A 7 21.84 -7.43 2.31
C ASP A 7 21.51 -6.92 0.91
N ASN A 8 20.44 -7.43 0.29
CA ASN A 8 19.95 -6.92 -0.97
C ASN A 8 19.50 -5.45 -0.87
N LEU A 9 18.72 -5.10 0.16
CA LEU A 9 18.27 -3.72 0.37
C LEU A 9 19.42 -2.76 0.67
N ARG A 10 20.44 -3.18 1.42
CA ARG A 10 21.65 -2.37 1.65
C ARG A 10 22.42 -2.08 0.37
N GLN A 11 22.43 -3.01 -0.58
CA GLN A 11 23.04 -2.79 -1.89
C GLN A 11 22.27 -1.79 -2.74
N GLN A 12 20.93 -1.79 -2.65
CA GLN A 12 20.06 -0.85 -3.37
C GLN A 12 20.06 0.55 -2.71
N CYS A 13 20.04 0.60 -1.38
CA CYS A 13 19.94 1.83 -0.57
C CYS A 13 21.30 2.20 0.05
N ARG A 14 22.32 2.44 -0.77
CA ARG A 14 23.67 2.77 -0.28
C ARG A 14 23.68 4.13 0.40
N GLN A 15 24.14 4.16 1.66
CA GLN A 15 24.23 5.37 2.48
C GLN A 15 25.14 6.47 1.92
N THR A 16 25.99 6.14 0.93
CA THR A 16 26.90 7.09 0.27
C THR A 16 26.20 8.06 -0.69
N LEU A 17 24.94 7.79 -1.06
CA LEU A 17 24.14 8.65 -1.94
C LEU A 17 23.46 9.79 -1.14
N ARG A 18 24.24 10.57 -0.39
CA ARG A 18 23.72 11.65 0.49
C ARG A 18 22.85 12.71 -0.22
N ASN A 19 22.93 12.80 -1.55
CA ASN A 19 22.21 13.81 -2.35
C ASN A 19 21.23 13.20 -3.38
N LYS A 20 21.02 11.88 -3.39
CA LYS A 20 20.08 11.23 -4.30
C LYS A 20 19.50 9.98 -3.66
N ASP A 21 18.30 10.12 -3.10
CA ASP A 21 17.56 8.99 -2.56
C ASP A 21 17.15 8.06 -3.72
N PRO A 22 17.65 6.82 -3.79
CA PRO A 22 17.30 5.91 -4.88
C PRO A 22 15.85 5.43 -4.74
N THR A 23 15.09 5.49 -5.82
CA THR A 23 13.80 4.80 -5.89
C THR A 23 14.03 3.29 -6.00
N VAL A 24 13.55 2.55 -5.02
CA VAL A 24 13.62 1.08 -4.96
C VAL A 24 12.24 0.47 -4.86
N PHE A 25 12.06 -0.73 -5.41
CA PHE A 25 10.81 -1.48 -5.23
C PHE A 25 10.82 -2.18 -3.86
N LEU A 26 9.69 -2.13 -3.14
CA LEU A 26 9.52 -2.85 -1.87
C LEU A 26 9.43 -4.38 -2.06
N THR A 27 9.23 -4.84 -3.29
CA THR A 27 9.12 -6.25 -3.65
C THR A 27 10.04 -6.56 -4.83
N SER A 28 10.55 -7.80 -4.88
CA SER A 28 11.38 -8.27 -6.00
C SER A 28 10.60 -8.41 -7.32
N GLN A 29 9.26 -8.52 -7.25
CA GLN A 29 8.39 -8.48 -8.43
C GLN A 29 8.02 -7.03 -8.74
N SER A 30 8.21 -6.62 -9.99
CA SER A 30 7.87 -5.28 -10.49
C SER A 30 7.51 -5.31 -11.98
N GLY A 31 6.84 -4.26 -12.47
CA GLY A 31 6.48 -4.13 -13.88
C GLY A 31 5.43 -5.14 -14.35
N ALA A 32 5.52 -5.59 -15.60
CA ALA A 32 4.53 -6.48 -16.23
C ALA A 32 4.37 -7.85 -15.53
N GLN A 33 5.36 -8.27 -14.74
CA GLN A 33 5.34 -9.53 -14.01
C GLN A 33 4.72 -9.40 -12.61
N TYR A 34 4.38 -8.18 -12.17
CA TYR A 34 3.81 -7.95 -10.85
C TYR A 34 2.39 -8.51 -10.76
N ARG A 35 2.13 -9.28 -9.69
CA ARG A 35 0.81 -9.84 -9.38
C ARG A 35 0.38 -9.42 -7.98
N PHE A 36 -0.88 -9.04 -7.85
CA PHE A 36 -1.50 -8.85 -6.54
C PHE A 36 -1.70 -10.22 -5.87
N THR A 37 -0.94 -10.47 -4.80
CA THR A 37 -0.92 -11.74 -4.07
C THR A 37 -0.99 -11.49 -2.55
N ASN A 38 -1.18 -12.54 -1.78
CA ASN A 38 -1.10 -12.49 -0.31
C ASN A 38 0.35 -12.65 0.21
N LYS A 39 1.37 -12.64 -0.66
CA LYS A 39 2.78 -12.69 -0.27
C LYS A 39 3.15 -11.55 0.68
N TYR A 40 2.45 -10.42 0.61
CA TYR A 40 2.52 -9.34 1.58
C TYR A 40 2.41 -9.86 3.02
N TYR A 41 1.35 -10.61 3.35
CA TYR A 41 1.14 -11.15 4.69
C TYR A 41 2.09 -12.30 5.02
N SER A 42 2.45 -13.13 4.03
CA SER A 42 3.49 -14.14 4.24
C SER A 42 4.83 -13.50 4.62
N ASN A 43 5.19 -12.35 4.04
CA ASN A 43 6.40 -11.61 4.40
C ASN A 43 6.31 -11.05 5.82
N VAL A 44 5.15 -10.52 6.21
CA VAL A 44 4.90 -10.05 7.58
C VAL A 44 5.16 -11.19 8.57
N LEU A 45 4.58 -12.38 8.35
CA LEU A 45 4.74 -13.56 9.22
C LEU A 45 6.18 -14.10 9.24
N SER A 46 6.92 -14.00 8.14
CA SER A 46 8.32 -14.42 8.08
C SER A 46 9.30 -13.35 8.58
N PHE A 47 8.80 -12.31 9.24
CA PHE A 47 9.56 -11.14 9.67
C PHE A 47 10.36 -10.48 8.52
N ASP A 48 9.88 -10.54 7.28
CA ASP A 48 10.59 -10.08 6.08
C ASP A 48 9.93 -8.88 5.38
N SER A 49 9.10 -8.14 6.12
CA SER A 49 8.52 -6.88 5.62
C SER A 49 9.58 -5.78 5.56
N VAL A 50 9.54 -4.96 4.49
CA VAL A 50 10.49 -3.87 4.27
C VAL A 50 10.20 -2.68 5.19
N LEU A 51 8.93 -2.28 5.31
CA LEU A 51 8.54 -1.15 6.13
C LEU A 51 8.27 -1.59 7.57
N GLY A 52 8.73 -0.78 8.53
CA GLY A 52 8.47 -1.04 9.95
C GLY A 52 6.97 -1.05 10.28
N VAL A 53 6.16 -0.22 9.61
CA VAL A 53 4.70 -0.18 9.80
C VAL A 53 4.02 -1.49 9.35
N ASP A 54 4.55 -2.16 8.32
CA ASP A 54 4.05 -3.46 7.87
C ASP A 54 4.43 -4.56 8.86
N GLN A 55 5.68 -4.55 9.33
CA GLN A 55 6.14 -5.51 10.33
C GLN A 55 5.38 -5.36 11.66
N GLY A 56 4.94 -4.13 11.95
CA GLY A 56 4.13 -3.77 13.11
C GLY A 56 2.81 -4.53 13.22
N LEU A 57 2.29 -5.08 12.12
CA LEU A 57 1.07 -5.91 12.13
C LEU A 57 1.21 -7.15 13.01
N LEU A 58 2.43 -7.63 13.31
CA LEU A 58 2.63 -8.75 14.23
C LEU A 58 2.52 -8.36 15.71
N TYR A 59 2.62 -7.08 16.06
CA TYR A 59 2.75 -6.67 17.47
C TYR A 59 1.41 -6.44 18.18
N ASN A 60 0.30 -6.53 17.46
CA ASN A 60 -1.04 -6.53 18.04
C ASN A 60 -1.75 -7.85 17.72
N TYR A 61 -2.41 -8.43 18.72
CA TYR A 61 -3.07 -9.74 18.60
C TYR A 61 -4.09 -9.79 17.45
N ASN A 62 -4.93 -8.78 17.31
CA ASN A 62 -5.97 -8.76 16.28
C ASN A 62 -5.36 -8.65 14.88
N THR A 63 -4.35 -7.80 14.69
CA THR A 63 -3.70 -7.65 13.39
C THR A 63 -2.83 -8.86 13.04
N PHE A 64 -2.25 -9.52 14.04
CA PHE A 64 -1.52 -10.78 13.88
C PHE A 64 -2.46 -11.88 13.34
N GLN A 65 -3.63 -12.05 13.96
CA GLN A 65 -4.60 -13.05 13.52
C GLN A 65 -5.06 -12.82 12.08
N LEU A 66 -5.33 -11.56 11.71
CA LEU A 66 -5.67 -11.20 10.34
C LEU A 66 -4.52 -11.47 9.36
N ALA A 67 -3.28 -11.14 9.73
CA ALA A 67 -2.11 -11.44 8.91
C ALA A 67 -1.95 -12.95 8.68
N PHE A 68 -2.16 -13.77 9.72
CA PHE A 68 -2.16 -15.22 9.62
C PHE A 68 -3.25 -15.73 8.66
N GLU A 69 -4.48 -15.26 8.83
CA GLU A 69 -5.62 -15.65 7.99
C GLU A 69 -5.41 -15.28 6.51
N TYR A 70 -4.94 -14.07 6.24
CA TYR A 70 -4.73 -13.59 4.88
C TYR A 70 -3.52 -14.23 4.20
N ALA A 71 -2.46 -14.56 4.95
CA ALA A 71 -1.35 -15.36 4.42
C ALA A 71 -1.79 -16.79 4.06
N GLY A 72 -2.73 -17.37 4.81
CA GLY A 72 -3.26 -18.71 4.55
C GLY A 72 -4.32 -18.78 3.44
N SER A 73 -5.02 -17.68 3.15
CA SER A 73 -6.09 -17.66 2.13
C SER A 73 -6.14 -16.35 1.34
N MET A 74 -5.78 -16.44 0.05
CA MET A 74 -5.92 -15.33 -0.88
C MET A 74 -7.38 -14.91 -1.09
N GLU A 75 -8.33 -15.84 -1.01
CA GLU A 75 -9.76 -15.53 -1.15
C GLU A 75 -10.24 -14.63 -0.01
N LYS A 76 -9.93 -15.00 1.24
CA LYS A 76 -10.28 -14.22 2.42
C LYS A 76 -9.66 -12.83 2.37
N PHE A 77 -8.39 -12.73 1.98
CA PHE A 77 -7.72 -11.45 1.78
C PHE A 77 -8.46 -10.60 0.73
N LYS A 78 -8.74 -11.15 -0.46
CA LYS A 78 -9.43 -10.41 -1.53
C LYS A 78 -10.80 -9.89 -1.08
N ARG A 79 -11.57 -10.71 -0.35
CA ARG A 79 -12.89 -10.32 0.17
C ARG A 79 -12.79 -9.16 1.16
N ALA A 80 -11.87 -9.26 2.12
CA ALA A 80 -11.65 -8.20 3.10
C ALA A 80 -11.08 -6.93 2.45
N PHE A 81 -10.18 -7.07 1.48
CA PHE A 81 -9.62 -5.97 0.71
C PHE A 81 -10.70 -5.22 -0.06
N ALA A 82 -11.54 -5.93 -0.81
CA ALA A 82 -12.65 -5.33 -1.56
C ALA A 82 -13.59 -4.55 -0.63
N LEU A 83 -14.02 -5.16 0.49
CA LEU A 83 -14.86 -4.49 1.48
C LEU A 83 -14.20 -3.23 2.06
N SER A 84 -12.91 -3.31 2.37
CA SER A 84 -12.16 -2.20 2.98
C SER A 84 -11.99 -1.04 2.00
N VAL A 85 -11.64 -1.31 0.74
CA VAL A 85 -11.49 -0.28 -0.30
C VAL A 85 -12.85 0.36 -0.62
N THR A 86 -13.95 -0.41 -0.66
CA THR A 86 -15.30 0.15 -0.85
C THR A 86 -15.73 1.06 0.30
N ARG A 87 -15.38 0.70 1.55
CA ARG A 87 -15.65 1.57 2.70
C ARG A 87 -14.79 2.83 2.66
N MET A 88 -13.50 2.68 2.33
CA MET A 88 -12.59 3.81 2.19
C MET A 88 -13.04 4.78 1.10
N SER A 89 -13.56 4.27 -0.03
CA SER A 89 -14.00 5.10 -1.15
C SER A 89 -15.28 5.90 -0.88
N SER A 90 -16.01 5.60 0.19
CA SER A 90 -17.23 6.34 0.56
C SER A 90 -17.00 7.42 1.63
N LEU A 91 -15.77 7.55 2.13
CA LEU A 91 -15.42 8.54 3.14
C LEU A 91 -15.47 9.96 2.55
N LYS A 92 -16.28 10.83 3.16
CA LYS A 92 -16.33 12.29 2.88
C LYS A 92 -16.54 12.64 1.39
N VAL A 93 -17.27 11.80 0.65
CA VAL A 93 -17.57 12.05 -0.77
C VAL A 93 -18.58 13.18 -0.95
N LEU A 94 -18.35 14.03 -1.94
CA LEU A 94 -19.29 15.06 -2.40
C LEU A 94 -20.40 14.38 -3.24
N ARG A 95 -21.67 14.69 -2.95
CA ARG A 95 -22.83 14.06 -3.60
C ARG A 95 -23.86 15.09 -4.07
N GLY A 96 -24.69 14.70 -5.03
CA GLY A 96 -25.73 15.57 -5.58
C GLY A 96 -25.12 16.81 -6.25
N LYS A 97 -25.47 18.00 -5.75
CA LYS A 97 -24.96 19.29 -6.25
C LYS A 97 -23.70 19.79 -5.52
N GLN A 98 -23.12 18.98 -4.64
CA GLN A 98 -21.88 19.32 -3.94
C GLN A 98 -20.68 19.07 -4.86
N GLY A 99 -19.76 20.05 -4.94
CA GLY A 99 -18.57 19.95 -5.79
C GLY A 99 -18.87 20.17 -7.27
N GLU A 100 -18.06 19.54 -8.13
CA GLU A 100 -18.17 19.65 -9.59
C GLU A 100 -17.71 18.36 -10.29
N ILE A 101 -18.14 18.17 -11.54
CA ILE A 101 -17.53 17.20 -12.44
C ILE A 101 -16.45 17.94 -13.23
N ARG A 102 -15.18 17.64 -12.96
CA ARG A 102 -14.05 18.32 -13.59
C ARG A 102 -13.88 17.89 -15.04
N LEU A 103 -13.74 18.86 -15.94
CA LEU A 103 -13.38 18.61 -17.34
C LEU A 103 -11.89 18.24 -17.50
N ASN A 104 -11.06 18.70 -16.57
CA ASN A 104 -9.65 18.35 -16.47
C ASN A 104 -9.32 18.04 -15.01
N CYS A 105 -8.84 16.82 -14.71
CA CYS A 105 -8.58 16.42 -13.32
C CYS A 105 -7.54 17.29 -12.59
N ARG A 106 -6.70 18.01 -13.33
CA ARG A 106 -5.62 18.86 -12.80
C ARG A 106 -6.08 20.24 -12.35
N TYR A 107 -7.23 20.71 -12.82
CA TYR A 107 -7.75 22.04 -12.53
C TYR A 107 -9.23 21.98 -12.16
N THR A 108 -9.67 22.97 -11.42
CA THR A 108 -11.10 23.19 -11.18
C THR A 108 -11.73 23.88 -12.38
N ASN A 109 -13.05 23.74 -12.59
CA ASN A 109 -13.68 24.46 -13.69
C ASN A 109 -13.72 25.97 -13.38
N ASN A 110 -13.58 26.81 -14.41
CA ASN A 110 -13.54 28.27 -14.26
C ASN A 110 -14.83 28.86 -13.66
N ASN A 111 -15.96 28.16 -13.80
CA ASN A 111 -17.26 28.56 -13.29
C ASN A 111 -17.65 27.82 -12.00
N ASN A 112 -16.69 27.16 -11.33
CA ASN A 112 -16.97 26.48 -10.08
C ASN A 112 -17.37 27.52 -9.01
N PRO A 113 -18.62 27.50 -8.52
CA PRO A 113 -19.12 28.52 -7.59
C PRO A 113 -18.51 28.39 -6.18
N TYR A 114 -17.71 27.37 -5.91
CA TYR A 114 -17.07 27.10 -4.63
C TYR A 114 -15.59 27.49 -4.59
N ILE A 115 -15.14 28.28 -5.56
CA ILE A 115 -13.77 28.78 -5.67
C ILE A 115 -13.86 30.30 -5.72
N ASN A 116 -13.18 30.96 -4.79
CA ASN A 116 -12.97 32.41 -4.82
C ASN A 116 -12.11 32.78 -6.02
#